data_AF-A0A7X7QRQ8-F1
#
_entry.id   AF-A0A7X7QRQ8-F1
#
_cell.length_a   1.000
_cell.length_b   1.000
_cell.length_c   1.000
_cell.angle_alpha   90.00
_cell.angle_beta   90.00
_cell.angle_gamma   90.00
#
_symmetry.space_group_name_H-M   'P 1'
#
loop_
_entity.id
_entity.type
_entity.pdbx_description
1 polymer ?
#
loop_
_entity_poly.entity_id
_entity_poly.type
_entity_poly.pdbx_seq_one_letter_code
_entity_poly.pdbx_strand_id
1 'polypeptide(L)'
;ARAAAAKDACYATHMRSEGDRIEAALDEVLGLVRETGIRTEISHLKTAGRANWSKIDTVLDTIRQAREAGLPVHADRYPYCVSATSLDSRLPGWAQGGGDEAILGRLGDPVVARRLAVELDEQTPAANWEETRIGGTANPALFRFRGATVADVAREWRCRPAEALLQILRLDKLQTEAFFGSMSEDNLRRIYAEPWVMVGSDASIRATQGPLSHDHPHPRTYATCIRFLRRALAGDWGLGLEEAVRRMTDLPATAFRLAGRGRLAVGAWADLVVLDAAALEDGSTFDTPHRYPGGVCCTLVNGQVAFDGGQHRERPGRWLVAGRPEA
;
A
#
# COMPACT_ATOMS: atom_id res chain seq x y z
N ALA A 1 16.85 16.13 -2.29
CA ALA A 1 16.54 16.05 -3.74
C ALA A 1 17.74 16.32 -4.64
N ARG A 2 18.34 17.52 -4.69
CA ARG A 2 19.45 17.83 -5.64
C ARG A 2 20.59 16.81 -5.65
N ALA A 3 21.05 16.36 -4.48
CA ALA A 3 22.11 15.35 -4.39
C ALA A 3 21.70 13.98 -4.96
N ALA A 4 20.42 13.60 -4.83
CA ALA A 4 19.87 12.38 -5.41
C ALA A 4 19.68 12.53 -6.92
N ALA A 5 19.19 13.69 -7.38
CA ALA A 5 19.06 14.01 -8.81
C ALA A 5 20.41 13.97 -9.54
N ALA A 6 21.47 14.49 -8.92
CA ALA A 6 22.84 14.45 -9.47
C ALA A 6 23.39 13.02 -9.66
N LYS A 7 22.81 12.04 -8.96
CA LYS A 7 23.14 10.61 -9.09
C LYS A 7 22.09 9.84 -9.89
N ASP A 8 21.17 10.55 -10.54
CA ASP A 8 20.04 9.97 -11.26
C ASP A 8 19.25 8.96 -10.40
N ALA A 9 19.10 9.24 -9.10
CA ALA A 9 18.28 8.44 -8.21
C ALA A 9 16.78 8.78 -8.35
N CYS A 10 15.93 7.89 -7.85
CA CYS A 10 14.49 8.11 -7.76
C CYS A 10 14.12 8.69 -6.38
N TYR A 11 13.20 9.64 -6.36
CA TYR A 11 12.50 10.12 -5.18
C TYR A 11 11.13 9.45 -5.10
N ALA A 12 11.02 8.41 -4.28
CA ALA A 12 9.72 7.81 -3.95
C ALA A 12 9.13 8.54 -2.73
N THR A 13 7.83 8.82 -2.74
CA THR A 13 7.20 9.59 -1.67
C THR A 13 5.78 9.12 -1.37
N HIS A 14 5.53 8.81 -0.09
CA HIS A 14 4.22 8.97 0.51
C HIS A 14 3.98 10.47 0.68
N MET A 15 3.01 11.04 -0.04
CA MET A 15 2.73 12.48 0.03
C MET A 15 2.32 12.91 1.43
N ARG A 16 2.62 14.16 1.80
CA ARG A 16 2.28 14.71 3.13
C ARG A 16 0.80 14.60 3.51
N SER A 17 -0.09 14.56 2.51
CA SER A 17 -1.50 14.32 2.69
C SER A 17 -2.05 13.57 1.48
N GLU A 18 -2.93 12.61 1.74
CA GLU A 18 -3.73 11.91 0.73
C GLU A 18 -5.22 12.26 0.85
N GLY A 19 -5.60 13.08 1.83
CA GLY A 19 -6.96 13.54 2.09
C GLY A 19 -7.12 15.04 1.86
N ASP A 20 -7.49 15.76 2.92
CA ASP A 20 -7.96 17.15 2.82
C ASP A 20 -6.98 18.10 2.12
N ARG A 21 -5.67 17.89 2.31
CA ARG A 21 -4.60 18.70 1.72
C ARG A 21 -3.86 18.03 0.57
N ILE A 22 -4.48 17.07 -0.12
CA ILE A 22 -3.82 16.31 -1.19
C ILE A 22 -3.29 17.20 -2.34
N GLU A 23 -4.04 18.22 -2.75
CA GLU A 23 -3.61 19.12 -3.84
C GLU A 23 -2.35 19.90 -3.45
N ALA A 24 -2.31 20.46 -2.24
CA ALA A 24 -1.12 21.14 -1.72
C ALA A 24 0.08 20.19 -1.54
N ALA A 25 -0.17 18.94 -1.14
CA ALA A 25 0.88 17.93 -1.04
C ALA A 25 1.42 17.50 -2.42
N LEU A 26 0.56 17.46 -3.44
CA LEU A 26 0.96 17.22 -4.82
C LEU A 26 1.78 18.40 -5.36
N ASP A 27 1.37 19.64 -5.09
CA ASP A 27 2.12 20.84 -5.47
C ASP A 27 3.52 20.86 -4.84
N GLU A 28 3.66 20.44 -3.59
CA GLU A 28 4.95 20.26 -2.91
C GLU A 28 5.86 19.30 -3.70
N VAL A 29 5.32 18.13 -4.07
CA VAL A 29 6.06 17.12 -4.84
C VAL A 29 6.44 17.65 -6.23
N LEU A 30 5.50 18.22 -6.97
CA LEU A 30 5.75 18.72 -8.32
C LEU A 30 6.67 19.93 -8.34
N GLY A 31 6.61 20.80 -7.34
CA GLY A 31 7.57 21.89 -7.14
C GLY A 31 9.00 21.35 -7.03
N LEU A 32 9.19 20.33 -6.19
CA LEU A 32 10.49 19.65 -6.05
C LEU A 32 10.98 19.04 -7.38
N VAL A 33 10.08 18.41 -8.14
CA VAL A 33 10.42 17.82 -9.44
C VAL A 33 10.82 18.89 -10.44
N ARG A 34 10.06 20.00 -10.54
CA ARG A 34 10.38 21.12 -11.45
C ARG A 34 11.73 21.75 -11.14
N GLU A 35 12.05 21.93 -9.87
CA GLU A 35 13.31 22.55 -9.45
C GLU A 35 14.54 21.68 -9.66
N THR A 36 14.38 20.35 -9.63
CA THR A 36 15.52 19.42 -9.56
C THR A 36 15.61 18.45 -10.72
N GLY A 37 14.55 18.27 -11.51
CA GLY A 37 14.46 17.26 -12.55
C GLY A 37 14.51 15.82 -12.02
N ILE A 38 14.38 15.62 -10.70
CA ILE A 38 14.50 14.29 -10.09
C ILE A 38 13.37 13.38 -10.58
N ARG A 39 13.70 12.12 -10.89
CA ARG A 39 12.70 11.09 -11.15
C ARG A 39 11.89 10.85 -9.90
N THR A 40 10.57 10.80 -10.03
CA THR A 40 9.68 10.70 -8.87
C THR A 40 8.68 9.57 -9.03
N GLU A 41 8.42 8.89 -7.92
CA GLU A 41 7.36 7.92 -7.75
C GLU A 41 6.45 8.40 -6.61
N ILE A 42 5.17 8.65 -6.92
CA ILE A 42 4.15 8.98 -5.92
C ILE A 42 3.55 7.67 -5.44
N SER A 43 3.98 7.24 -4.27
CA SER A 43 3.60 5.95 -3.71
C SER A 43 2.10 5.89 -3.47
N HIS A 44 1.49 4.75 -3.80
CA HIS A 44 0.12 4.36 -3.49
C HIS A 44 -0.94 5.46 -3.67
N LEU A 45 -0.90 6.20 -4.79
CA LEU A 45 -1.73 7.38 -5.08
C LEU A 45 -3.21 7.13 -4.79
N LYS A 46 -3.83 7.96 -3.95
CA LYS A 46 -5.25 7.84 -3.59
C LYS A 46 -5.82 9.17 -3.11
N THR A 47 -7.15 9.31 -3.17
CA THR A 47 -7.89 10.33 -2.41
C THR A 47 -8.60 9.67 -1.24
N ALA A 48 -8.04 9.84 -0.04
CA ALA A 48 -8.50 9.17 1.17
C ALA A 48 -9.62 9.94 1.89
N GLY A 49 -10.67 9.21 2.27
CA GLY A 49 -11.84 9.75 2.94
C GLY A 49 -12.90 10.24 1.96
N ARG A 50 -14.18 9.96 2.26
CA ARG A 50 -15.33 10.25 1.39
C ARG A 50 -15.41 11.72 0.95
N ALA A 51 -15.05 12.64 1.84
CA ALA A 51 -15.01 14.08 1.56
C ALA A 51 -13.98 14.48 0.47
N ASN A 52 -12.99 13.63 0.20
CA ASN A 52 -11.91 13.90 -0.74
C ASN A 52 -12.05 13.13 -2.07
N TRP A 53 -13.03 12.23 -2.20
CA TRP A 53 -13.15 11.39 -3.38
C TRP A 53 -13.30 12.20 -4.68
N SER A 54 -14.01 13.32 -4.63
CA SER A 54 -14.20 14.22 -5.79
C SER A 54 -12.92 14.88 -6.29
N LYS A 55 -11.85 14.95 -5.48
CA LYS A 55 -10.58 15.59 -5.86
C LYS A 55 -9.77 14.77 -6.87
N ILE A 56 -10.18 13.53 -7.17
CA ILE A 56 -9.37 12.62 -7.99
C ILE A 56 -9.09 13.18 -9.39
N ASP A 57 -10.08 13.82 -10.02
CA ASP A 57 -9.92 14.34 -11.38
C ASP A 57 -8.88 15.46 -11.41
N THR A 58 -8.97 16.41 -10.48
CA THR A 58 -7.97 17.48 -10.32
C THR A 58 -6.57 16.91 -10.10
N VAL A 59 -6.43 15.90 -9.24
CA VAL A 59 -5.15 15.25 -8.94
C VAL A 59 -4.55 14.57 -10.18
N LEU A 60 -5.34 13.79 -10.90
CA LEU A 60 -4.88 13.09 -12.11
C LEU A 60 -4.55 14.06 -13.23
N ASP A 61 -5.39 15.08 -13.47
CA ASP A 61 -5.14 16.11 -14.48
C ASP A 61 -3.86 16.90 -14.19
N THR A 62 -3.60 17.22 -12.92
CA THR A 62 -2.38 17.90 -12.50
C THR A 62 -1.14 17.06 -12.77
N ILE A 63 -1.17 15.76 -12.47
CA ILE A 63 -0.05 14.85 -12.78
C ILE A 63 0.10 14.68 -14.30
N ARG A 64 -1.00 14.58 -15.05
CA ARG A 64 -0.98 14.48 -16.51
C ARG A 64 -0.29 15.68 -17.15
N GLN A 65 -0.68 16.90 -16.75
CA GLN A 65 -0.06 18.13 -17.24
C GLN A 65 1.43 18.20 -16.89
N ALA A 66 1.83 17.79 -15.68
CA ALA A 66 3.23 17.71 -15.28
C ALA A 66 4.02 16.75 -16.20
N ARG A 67 3.46 15.59 -16.52
CA ARG A 67 4.08 14.61 -17.42
C ARG A 67 4.13 15.09 -18.87
N GLU A 68 3.08 15.73 -19.37
CA GLU A 68 3.05 16.35 -20.71
C GLU A 68 4.11 17.45 -20.84
N ALA A 69 4.40 18.16 -19.75
CA ALA A 69 5.51 19.11 -19.66
C ALA A 69 6.91 18.44 -19.55
N GLY A 70 6.99 17.10 -19.63
CA GLY A 70 8.23 16.34 -19.60
C GLY A 70 8.76 16.01 -18.20
N LEU A 71 7.99 16.25 -17.13
CA LEU A 71 8.44 15.92 -15.77
C LEU A 71 8.40 14.40 -15.54
N PRO A 72 9.47 13.79 -14.97
CA PRO A 72 9.60 12.34 -14.83
C PRO A 72 8.84 11.79 -13.60
N VAL A 73 7.51 11.90 -13.59
CA VAL A 73 6.65 11.54 -12.45
C VAL A 73 5.85 10.28 -12.74
N HIS A 74 6.03 9.22 -11.96
CA HIS A 74 5.20 8.03 -11.95
C HIS A 74 4.43 7.93 -10.63
N ALA A 75 3.51 6.99 -10.55
CA ALA A 75 2.87 6.60 -9.30
C ALA A 75 2.68 5.08 -9.27
N ASP A 76 2.44 4.51 -8.10
CA ASP A 76 1.96 3.15 -7.96
C ASP A 76 0.60 3.07 -7.25
N ARG A 77 -0.03 1.89 -7.36
CA ARG A 77 -1.28 1.59 -6.68
C ARG A 77 -1.43 0.09 -6.41
N TYR A 78 -2.00 -0.25 -5.25
CA TYR A 78 -2.56 -1.58 -4.95
C TYR A 78 -4.06 -1.67 -5.27
N PRO A 79 -4.58 -2.83 -5.74
CA PRO A 79 -5.95 -2.95 -6.28
C PRO A 79 -7.02 -3.17 -5.20
N TYR A 80 -7.00 -2.35 -4.14
CA TYR A 80 -7.92 -2.39 -3.00
C TYR A 80 -8.36 -0.99 -2.56
N CYS A 81 -9.62 -0.87 -2.15
CA CYS A 81 -10.18 0.34 -1.54
C CYS A 81 -10.04 0.40 -0.02
N VAL A 82 -9.17 -0.43 0.54
CA VAL A 82 -8.84 -0.48 1.97
C VAL A 82 -7.34 -0.26 2.12
N SER A 83 -6.93 0.68 2.97
CA SER A 83 -5.51 0.92 3.27
C SER A 83 -5.12 0.13 4.51
N ALA A 84 -3.81 -0.04 4.73
CA ALA A 84 -3.28 -0.60 5.96
C ALA A 84 -2.13 0.26 6.47
N THR A 85 -2.14 0.57 7.77
CA THR A 85 -1.05 1.25 8.49
C THR A 85 -1.25 1.05 10.00
N SER A 86 -0.44 1.68 10.84
CA SER A 86 -0.60 1.64 12.29
C SER A 86 -1.90 2.31 12.76
N LEU A 87 -2.54 1.74 13.79
CA LEU A 87 -3.83 2.21 14.32
C LEU A 87 -3.74 3.60 14.94
N ASP A 88 -2.57 3.95 15.48
CA ASP A 88 -2.28 5.25 16.11
C ASP A 88 -2.27 6.41 15.11
N SER A 89 -2.24 6.13 13.80
CA SER A 89 -2.47 7.13 12.75
C SER A 89 -3.84 7.82 12.84
N ARG A 90 -4.79 7.23 13.58
CA ARG A 90 -6.09 7.85 13.90
C ARG A 90 -6.02 8.94 14.96
N LEU A 91 -4.96 9.00 15.76
CA LEU A 91 -4.82 10.02 16.79
C LEU A 91 -4.71 11.41 16.14
N PRO A 92 -5.25 12.48 16.76
CA PRO A 92 -5.08 13.83 16.25
C PRO A 92 -3.60 14.23 16.26
N GLY A 93 -3.20 15.12 15.35
CA GLY A 93 -1.79 15.44 15.12
C GLY A 93 -1.00 15.90 16.36
N TRP A 94 -1.66 16.58 17.31
CA TRP A 94 -1.03 16.99 18.58
C TRP A 94 -0.67 15.81 19.50
N ALA A 95 -1.35 14.67 19.33
CA ALA A 95 -1.18 13.49 20.16
C ALA A 95 -0.14 12.50 19.61
N GLN A 96 0.20 12.59 18.31
CA GLN A 96 1.19 11.72 17.64
C GLN A 96 2.66 12.16 17.87
N GLY A 97 2.90 13.39 18.35
CA GLY A 97 4.26 13.93 18.45
C GLY A 97 5.09 13.36 19.60
N GLY A 98 6.41 13.22 19.41
CA GLY A 98 7.37 12.89 20.48
C GLY A 98 7.71 11.40 20.63
N GLY A 99 7.26 10.55 19.70
CA GLY A 99 7.55 9.11 19.70
C GLY A 99 6.68 8.29 20.67
N ASP A 100 6.85 6.97 20.61
CA ASP A 100 5.95 5.99 21.23
C ASP A 100 5.79 6.18 22.74
N GLU A 101 6.88 6.46 23.46
CA GLU A 101 6.83 6.69 24.92
C GLU A 101 5.99 7.92 25.27
N ALA A 102 6.09 9.00 24.50
CA ALA A 102 5.32 10.21 24.72
C ALA A 102 3.83 9.98 24.41
N ILE A 103 3.53 9.25 23.33
CA ILE A 103 2.15 8.86 22.99
C ILE A 103 1.57 8.00 24.12
N LEU A 104 2.26 6.95 24.55
CA LEU A 104 1.81 6.07 25.63
C LEU A 104 1.66 6.82 26.96
N GLY A 105 2.53 7.79 27.25
CA GLY A 105 2.38 8.69 28.40
C GLY A 105 1.07 9.48 28.36
N ARG A 106 0.72 10.06 27.20
CA ARG A 106 -0.57 10.75 27.01
C ARG A 106 -1.77 9.81 27.14
N LEU A 107 -1.66 8.58 26.62
CA LEU A 107 -2.71 7.56 26.77
C LEU A 107 -2.84 7.03 28.21
N GLY A 108 -1.78 7.16 29.02
CA GLY A 108 -1.76 6.79 30.43
C GLY A 108 -2.38 7.84 31.36
N ASP A 109 -2.35 9.11 30.99
CA ASP A 109 -2.98 10.20 31.75
C ASP A 109 -4.52 10.17 31.55
N PRO A 110 -5.31 9.95 32.62
CA PRO A 110 -6.77 9.84 32.51
C PRO A 110 -7.47 11.09 31.96
N VAL A 111 -6.93 12.29 32.24
CA VAL A 111 -7.51 13.55 31.78
C VAL A 111 -7.27 13.70 30.28
N VAL A 112 -6.04 13.42 29.83
CA VAL A 112 -5.66 13.50 28.42
C VAL A 112 -6.36 12.42 27.61
N ALA A 113 -6.41 11.18 28.10
CA ALA A 113 -7.11 10.08 27.44
C ALA A 113 -8.61 10.35 27.27
N ARG A 114 -9.27 10.92 28.30
CA ARG A 114 -10.69 11.31 28.21
C ARG A 114 -10.91 12.39 27.17
N ARG A 115 -10.05 13.41 27.14
CA ARG A 115 -10.11 14.46 26.11
C ARG A 115 -9.96 13.87 24.71
N LEU A 116 -8.97 12.98 24.52
CA LEU A 116 -8.73 12.29 23.25
C LEU A 116 -9.95 11.48 22.81
N ALA A 117 -10.59 10.75 23.72
CA ALA A 117 -11.76 9.93 23.40
C ALA A 117 -12.93 10.78 22.88
N VAL A 118 -13.21 11.91 23.56
CA VAL A 118 -14.27 12.84 23.13
C VAL A 118 -13.96 13.44 21.76
N GLU A 119 -12.75 13.97 21.58
CA GLU A 119 -12.32 14.62 20.34
C GLU A 119 -12.37 13.65 19.14
N LEU A 120 -11.91 12.40 19.34
CA LEU A 120 -11.93 11.37 18.29
C LEU A 120 -13.34 11.00 17.85
N ASP A 121 -14.26 10.79 18.80
CA ASP A 121 -15.63 10.44 18.46
C ASP A 121 -16.39 11.60 17.80
N GLU A 122 -16.09 12.86 18.15
CA GLU A 122 -16.69 14.04 17.51
C GLU A 122 -16.20 14.23 16.07
N GLN A 123 -14.93 13.90 15.80
CA GLN A 123 -14.31 14.09 14.49
C GLN A 123 -14.43 12.88 13.57
N THR A 124 -14.76 11.69 14.11
CA THR A 124 -14.82 10.44 13.35
C THR A 124 -16.27 10.04 13.09
N PRO A 125 -16.73 10.06 11.83
CA PRO A 125 -18.05 9.55 11.47
C PRO A 125 -18.27 8.11 11.96
N ALA A 126 -19.48 7.80 12.42
CA ALA A 126 -19.80 6.47 12.96
C ALA A 126 -19.44 5.32 12.00
N ALA A 127 -19.70 5.51 10.70
CA ALA A 127 -19.34 4.53 9.66
C ALA A 127 -17.84 4.21 9.61
N ASN A 128 -16.96 5.15 9.97
CA ASN A 128 -15.52 4.90 9.96
C ASN A 128 -15.09 3.91 11.07
N TRP A 129 -15.83 3.85 12.18
CA TRP A 129 -15.57 2.88 13.25
C TRP A 129 -15.94 1.45 12.83
N GLU A 130 -17.00 1.32 12.02
CA GLU A 130 -17.44 0.06 11.39
C GLU A 130 -16.51 -0.37 10.23
N GLU A 131 -15.77 0.57 9.63
CA GLU A 131 -14.85 0.32 8.51
C GLU A 131 -13.37 0.20 8.95
N THR A 132 -13.06 0.49 10.22
CA THR A 132 -11.70 0.38 10.77
C THR A 132 -11.52 -1.00 11.41
N ARG A 133 -10.78 -1.89 10.75
CA ARG A 133 -10.52 -3.27 11.22
C ARG A 133 -9.17 -3.40 11.88
N ILE A 134 -9.10 -4.18 12.94
CA ILE A 134 -7.84 -4.55 13.60
C ILE A 134 -7.10 -5.56 12.72
N GLY A 135 -5.87 -5.23 12.35
CA GLY A 135 -4.95 -6.10 11.63
C GLY A 135 -4.06 -6.89 12.59
N GLY A 136 -2.76 -6.90 12.34
CA GLY A 136 -1.78 -7.52 13.22
C GLY A 136 -1.69 -6.84 14.60
N THR A 137 -1.51 -7.64 15.64
CA THR A 137 -1.32 -7.19 17.04
C THR A 137 -0.18 -7.99 17.69
N ALA A 138 0.55 -7.36 18.62
CA ALA A 138 1.66 -7.98 19.34
C ALA A 138 1.24 -8.63 20.67
N ASN A 139 0.20 -8.11 21.31
CA ASN A 139 -0.32 -8.56 22.59
C ASN A 139 -1.30 -9.74 22.40
N PRO A 140 -1.02 -10.93 22.98
CA PRO A 140 -1.89 -12.10 22.85
C PRO A 140 -3.35 -11.87 23.28
N ALA A 141 -3.60 -10.97 24.22
CA ALA A 141 -4.96 -10.64 24.67
C ALA A 141 -5.83 -10.02 23.56
N LEU A 142 -5.20 -9.46 22.52
CA LEU A 142 -5.85 -8.82 21.39
C LEU A 142 -5.96 -9.72 20.16
N PHE A 143 -5.40 -10.93 20.18
CA PHE A 143 -5.40 -11.82 19.01
C PHE A 143 -6.81 -12.19 18.55
N ARG A 144 -7.74 -12.31 19.50
CA ARG A 144 -9.16 -12.58 19.22
C ARG A 144 -9.90 -11.45 18.48
N PHE A 145 -9.33 -10.24 18.45
CA PHE A 145 -9.92 -9.09 17.76
C PHE A 145 -9.36 -8.88 16.36
N ARG A 146 -8.41 -9.70 15.90
CA ARG A 146 -7.89 -9.63 14.53
C ARG A 146 -9.03 -9.86 13.53
N GLY A 147 -9.14 -8.96 12.55
CA GLY A 147 -10.24 -8.91 11.58
C GLY A 147 -11.50 -8.19 12.07
N ALA A 148 -11.70 -8.05 13.39
CA ALA A 148 -12.84 -7.33 13.96
C ALA A 148 -12.70 -5.82 13.77
N THR A 149 -13.81 -5.10 13.75
CA THR A 149 -13.84 -3.64 13.66
C THR A 149 -13.61 -3.00 15.04
N VAL A 150 -13.18 -1.74 15.08
CA VAL A 150 -13.13 -0.97 16.34
C VAL A 150 -14.51 -0.90 16.99
N ALA A 151 -15.58 -0.81 16.20
CA ALA A 151 -16.96 -0.85 16.69
C ALA A 151 -17.30 -2.20 17.34
N ASP A 152 -16.86 -3.33 16.77
CA ASP A 152 -17.04 -4.66 17.37
C ASP A 152 -16.37 -4.76 18.74
N VAL A 153 -15.12 -4.30 18.84
CA VAL A 153 -14.37 -4.30 20.11
C VAL A 153 -15.07 -3.41 21.13
N ALA A 154 -15.54 -2.23 20.73
CA ALA A 154 -16.25 -1.30 21.60
C ALA A 154 -17.54 -1.90 22.16
N ARG A 155 -18.31 -2.60 21.32
CA ARG A 155 -19.53 -3.33 21.75
C ARG A 155 -19.20 -4.43 22.76
N GLU A 156 -18.15 -5.22 22.51
CA GLU A 156 -17.74 -6.27 23.46
C GLU A 156 -17.28 -5.69 24.80
N TRP A 157 -16.45 -4.64 24.77
CA TRP A 157 -15.95 -3.97 25.97
C TRP A 157 -16.95 -3.03 26.63
N ARG A 158 -18.13 -2.83 26.03
CA ARG A 158 -19.20 -1.94 26.50
C ARG A 158 -18.71 -0.52 26.74
N CYS A 159 -17.96 0.01 25.78
CA CYS A 159 -17.39 1.36 25.80
C CYS A 159 -17.64 2.07 24.46
N ARG A 160 -17.24 3.34 24.36
CA ARG A 160 -17.32 4.08 23.09
C ARG A 160 -16.20 3.65 22.12
N PRO A 161 -16.39 3.77 20.79
CA PRO A 161 -15.37 3.39 19.81
C PRO A 161 -13.99 4.04 20.03
N ALA A 162 -13.95 5.35 20.31
CA ALA A 162 -12.69 6.01 20.62
C ALA A 162 -12.03 5.45 21.89
N GLU A 163 -12.79 5.13 22.95
CA GLU A 163 -12.25 4.52 24.17
C GLU A 163 -11.64 3.13 23.88
N ALA A 164 -12.33 2.31 23.08
CA ALA A 164 -11.81 1.03 22.64
C ALA A 164 -10.50 1.19 21.86
N LEU A 165 -10.43 2.13 20.90
CA LEU A 165 -9.22 2.42 20.14
C LEU A 165 -8.06 2.79 21.08
N LEU A 166 -8.25 3.74 22.00
CA LEU A 166 -7.19 4.16 22.92
C LEU A 166 -6.73 3.02 23.84
N GLN A 167 -7.67 2.18 24.29
CA GLN A 167 -7.35 1.01 25.11
C GLN A 167 -6.56 -0.05 24.33
N ILE A 168 -6.91 -0.32 23.07
CA ILE A 168 -6.14 -1.20 22.17
C ILE A 168 -4.71 -0.67 22.04
N LEU A 169 -4.55 0.62 21.68
CA LEU A 169 -3.25 1.27 21.52
C LEU A 169 -2.38 1.14 22.77
N ARG A 170 -2.96 1.31 23.96
CA ARG A 170 -2.25 1.18 25.23
C ARG A 170 -1.87 -0.29 25.52
N LEU A 171 -2.80 -1.22 25.33
CA LEU A 171 -2.56 -2.65 25.60
C LEU A 171 -1.51 -3.24 24.66
N ASP A 172 -1.52 -2.83 23.40
CA ASP A 172 -0.60 -3.31 22.36
C ASP A 172 0.68 -2.49 22.24
N LYS A 173 0.83 -1.46 23.09
CA LYS A 173 1.98 -0.53 23.05
C LYS A 173 2.21 0.06 21.65
N LEU A 174 1.13 0.48 20.99
CA LEU A 174 1.11 1.04 19.63
C LEU A 174 1.53 0.08 18.51
N GLN A 175 1.67 -1.22 18.79
CA GLN A 175 2.08 -2.23 17.79
C GLN A 175 0.90 -2.81 16.99
N THR A 176 -0.25 -2.13 17.00
CA THR A 176 -1.45 -2.56 16.28
C THR A 176 -1.44 -2.01 14.85
N GLU A 177 -1.40 -2.89 13.86
CA GLU A 177 -1.74 -2.56 12.48
C GLU A 177 -3.27 -2.54 12.32
N ALA A 178 -3.79 -1.70 11.42
CA ALA A 178 -5.22 -1.58 11.17
C ALA A 178 -5.51 -1.31 9.69
N PHE A 179 -6.72 -1.67 9.28
CA PHE A 179 -7.22 -1.51 7.92
C PHE A 179 -8.33 -0.46 7.87
N PHE A 180 -8.29 0.43 6.87
CA PHE A 180 -9.21 1.57 6.78
C PHE A 180 -9.93 1.61 5.43
N GLY A 181 -11.25 1.41 5.45
CA GLY A 181 -12.14 1.49 4.27
C GLY A 181 -12.38 2.92 3.78
N SER A 182 -11.33 3.65 3.39
CA SER A 182 -11.41 5.09 3.14
C SER A 182 -11.46 5.50 1.66
N MET A 183 -11.41 4.55 0.73
CA MET A 183 -11.24 4.83 -0.72
C MET A 183 -12.46 4.40 -1.55
N SER A 184 -12.51 4.87 -2.79
CA SER A 184 -13.59 4.62 -3.76
C SER A 184 -13.13 3.70 -4.89
N GLU A 185 -13.97 2.72 -5.26
CA GLU A 185 -13.73 1.85 -6.43
C GLU A 185 -13.74 2.64 -7.75
N ASP A 186 -14.56 3.69 -7.86
CA ASP A 186 -14.56 4.53 -9.06
C ASP A 186 -13.24 5.31 -9.17
N ASN A 187 -12.72 5.83 -8.05
CA ASN A 187 -11.41 6.49 -8.06
C ASN A 187 -10.29 5.50 -8.37
N LEU A 188 -10.37 4.27 -7.85
CA LEU A 188 -9.41 3.21 -8.17
C LEU A 188 -9.40 2.91 -9.68
N ARG A 189 -10.57 2.83 -10.31
CA ARG A 189 -10.70 2.65 -11.76
C ARG A 189 -10.08 3.81 -12.53
N ARG A 190 -10.33 5.05 -12.13
CA ARG A 190 -9.74 6.25 -12.76
C ARG A 190 -8.23 6.27 -12.63
N ILE A 191 -7.69 5.91 -11.46
CA ILE A 191 -6.24 5.81 -11.23
C ILE A 191 -5.61 4.79 -12.17
N TYR A 192 -6.16 3.58 -12.29
CA TYR A 192 -5.57 2.57 -13.19
C TYR A 192 -5.77 2.84 -14.68
N ALA A 193 -6.74 3.68 -15.05
CA ALA A 193 -6.89 4.16 -16.42
C ALA A 193 -5.67 4.98 -16.90
N GLU A 194 -4.91 5.58 -15.99
CA GLU A 194 -3.73 6.38 -16.32
C GLU A 194 -2.52 5.50 -16.68
N PRO A 195 -1.90 5.61 -17.88
CA PRO A 195 -0.85 4.72 -18.40
C PRO A 195 0.47 4.70 -17.60
N TRP A 196 0.63 5.64 -16.69
CA TRP A 196 1.84 5.87 -15.90
C TRP A 196 1.75 5.35 -14.46
N VAL A 197 0.64 4.71 -14.10
CA VAL A 197 0.44 4.10 -12.78
C VAL A 197 0.91 2.64 -12.77
N MET A 198 1.88 2.33 -11.92
CA MET A 198 2.39 0.98 -11.68
C MET A 198 1.52 0.21 -10.69
N VAL A 199 1.75 -1.09 -10.61
CA VAL A 199 1.19 -1.92 -9.54
C VAL A 199 2.23 -2.04 -8.42
N GLY A 200 1.87 -1.58 -7.22
CA GLY A 200 2.67 -1.70 -6.01
C GLY A 200 1.85 -2.36 -4.92
N SER A 201 2.40 -3.33 -4.18
CA SER A 201 1.66 -4.04 -3.14
C SER A 201 1.45 -3.23 -1.88
N ASP A 202 2.36 -2.28 -1.59
CA ASP A 202 2.41 -1.52 -0.33
C ASP A 202 2.44 -2.45 0.91
N ALA A 203 2.92 -3.68 0.74
CA ALA A 203 2.95 -4.66 1.80
C ALA A 203 4.35 -4.80 2.39
N SER A 204 4.40 -4.95 3.71
CA SER A 204 5.59 -5.50 4.35
C SER A 204 5.72 -6.98 4.00
N ILE A 205 6.95 -7.49 3.96
CA ILE A 205 7.23 -8.90 3.65
C ILE A 205 6.57 -9.80 4.71
N ARG A 206 5.87 -10.84 4.25
CA ARG A 206 5.25 -11.89 5.08
C ARG A 206 5.48 -13.26 4.48
N ALA A 207 5.29 -14.30 5.29
CA ALA A 207 5.42 -15.69 4.87
C ALA A 207 4.22 -16.51 5.36
N THR A 208 3.89 -17.61 4.68
CA THR A 208 2.82 -18.52 5.13
C THR A 208 3.29 -19.48 6.22
N GLN A 209 4.58 -19.47 6.55
CA GLN A 209 5.21 -20.28 7.57
C GLN A 209 6.26 -19.48 8.34
N GLY A 210 6.58 -19.93 9.55
CA GLY A 210 7.64 -19.35 10.39
C GLY A 210 7.22 -18.05 11.09
N PRO A 211 8.18 -17.27 11.62
CA PRO A 211 7.87 -16.12 12.47
C PRO A 211 6.99 -15.05 11.81
N LEU A 212 6.98 -14.97 10.47
CA LEU A 212 6.22 -14.00 9.69
C LEU A 212 4.83 -14.50 9.23
N SER A 213 4.35 -15.64 9.77
CA SER A 213 3.04 -16.21 9.44
C SER A 213 2.03 -16.13 10.58
N HIS A 214 2.37 -15.43 11.65
CA HIS A 214 1.60 -15.40 12.90
C HIS A 214 0.82 -14.09 13.07
N ASP A 215 1.05 -13.10 12.22
CA ASP A 215 0.34 -11.83 12.25
C ASP A 215 -0.95 -11.89 11.42
N HIS A 216 -1.55 -10.74 11.12
CA HIS A 216 -2.80 -10.66 10.36
C HIS A 216 -2.70 -9.54 9.33
N PRO A 217 -1.97 -9.76 8.22
CA PRO A 217 -1.64 -8.71 7.28
C PRO A 217 -2.81 -8.41 6.34
N HIS A 218 -2.75 -7.27 5.66
CA HIS A 218 -3.71 -6.93 4.60
C HIS A 218 -3.55 -7.91 3.40
N PRO A 219 -4.64 -8.35 2.73
CA PRO A 219 -4.57 -9.34 1.64
C PRO A 219 -3.71 -8.93 0.44
N ARG A 220 -3.51 -7.60 0.27
CA ARG A 220 -2.55 -7.01 -0.68
C ARG A 220 -1.15 -7.62 -0.61
N THR A 221 -0.78 -8.17 0.54
CA THR A 221 0.51 -8.82 0.79
C THR A 221 0.79 -9.99 -0.14
N TYR A 222 -0.22 -10.82 -0.40
CA TYR A 222 -0.06 -12.03 -1.21
C TYR A 222 -0.65 -11.88 -2.61
N ALA A 223 -1.69 -11.07 -2.75
CA ALA A 223 -2.58 -11.14 -3.90
C ALA A 223 -2.52 -9.95 -4.86
N THR A 224 -1.74 -8.89 -4.57
CA THR A 224 -1.80 -7.63 -5.35
C THR A 224 -1.67 -7.84 -6.86
N CYS A 225 -0.60 -8.50 -7.34
CA CYS A 225 -0.37 -8.66 -8.77
C CYS A 225 -1.45 -9.53 -9.44
N ILE A 226 -1.85 -10.63 -8.79
CA ILE A 226 -2.86 -11.56 -9.33
C ILE A 226 -4.25 -10.94 -9.32
N ARG A 227 -4.63 -10.26 -8.24
CA ARG A 227 -5.88 -9.49 -8.17
C ARG A 227 -5.92 -8.41 -9.24
N PHE A 228 -4.82 -7.68 -9.44
CA PHE A 228 -4.73 -6.69 -10.51
C PHE A 228 -4.96 -7.34 -11.88
N LEU A 229 -4.20 -8.39 -12.20
CA LEU A 229 -4.32 -9.08 -13.48
C LEU A 229 -5.74 -9.63 -13.71
N ARG A 230 -6.34 -10.26 -12.71
CA ARG A 230 -7.70 -10.82 -12.79
C ARG A 230 -8.75 -9.74 -13.03
N ARG A 231 -8.67 -8.62 -12.31
CA ARG A 231 -9.60 -7.49 -12.49
C ARG A 231 -9.42 -6.81 -13.85
N ALA A 232 -8.19 -6.65 -14.32
CA ALA A 232 -7.92 -6.16 -15.66
C ALA A 232 -8.54 -7.07 -16.74
N LEU A 233 -8.33 -8.38 -16.63
CA LEU A 233 -8.90 -9.38 -17.56
C LEU A 233 -10.43 -9.47 -17.50
N ALA A 234 -11.04 -9.16 -16.35
CA ALA A 234 -12.48 -9.03 -16.20
C ALA A 234 -13.05 -7.75 -16.84
N GLY A 235 -12.19 -6.81 -17.26
CA GLY A 235 -12.59 -5.56 -17.89
C GLY A 235 -12.83 -4.40 -16.93
N ASP A 236 -12.54 -4.55 -15.63
CA ASP A 236 -12.81 -3.53 -14.60
C ASP A 236 -12.21 -2.14 -14.93
N TRP A 237 -11.10 -2.13 -15.68
CA TRP A 237 -10.31 -0.94 -15.97
C TRP A 237 -10.11 -0.67 -17.47
N GLY A 238 -10.75 -1.47 -18.35
CA GLY A 238 -10.57 -1.34 -19.80
C GLY A 238 -9.13 -1.57 -20.29
N LEU A 239 -8.33 -2.34 -19.55
CA LEU A 239 -6.95 -2.67 -19.89
C LEU A 239 -6.88 -4.03 -20.59
N GLY A 240 -6.13 -4.11 -21.69
CA GLY A 240 -5.74 -5.39 -22.29
C GLY A 240 -4.70 -6.13 -21.44
N LEU A 241 -4.50 -7.42 -21.74
CA LEU A 241 -3.53 -8.27 -21.03
C LEU A 241 -2.11 -7.68 -21.10
N GLU A 242 -1.68 -7.25 -22.28
CA GLU A 242 -0.35 -6.71 -22.53
C GLU A 242 -0.09 -5.46 -21.69
N GLU A 243 -1.08 -4.56 -21.62
CA GLU A 243 -0.98 -3.36 -20.81
C GLU A 243 -0.97 -3.68 -19.32
N ALA A 244 -1.81 -4.62 -18.88
CA ALA A 244 -1.80 -5.08 -17.49
C ALA A 244 -0.45 -5.69 -17.09
N VAL A 245 0.15 -6.53 -17.94
CA VAL A 245 1.50 -7.08 -17.72
C VAL A 245 2.54 -5.96 -17.72
N ARG A 246 2.44 -4.98 -18.64
CA ARG A 246 3.35 -3.82 -18.70
C ARG A 246 3.36 -3.03 -17.40
N ARG A 247 2.21 -2.84 -16.73
CA ARG A 247 2.12 -2.13 -15.43
C ARG A 247 2.87 -2.80 -14.28
N MET A 248 3.15 -4.10 -14.40
CA MET A 248 3.83 -4.91 -13.39
C MET A 248 5.28 -5.25 -13.77
N THR A 249 5.71 -4.98 -15.00
CA THR A 249 6.99 -5.44 -15.54
C THR A 249 7.80 -4.30 -16.14
N ASP A 250 7.49 -3.92 -17.38
CA ASP A 250 8.25 -2.92 -18.12
C ASP A 250 8.14 -1.51 -17.53
N LEU A 251 6.95 -1.10 -17.11
CA LEU A 251 6.74 0.22 -16.54
C LEU A 251 7.59 0.43 -15.28
N PRO A 252 7.57 -0.46 -14.25
CA PRO A 252 8.47 -0.32 -13.12
C PRO A 252 9.95 -0.48 -13.50
N ALA A 253 10.31 -1.40 -14.40
CA ALA A 253 11.71 -1.52 -14.84
C ALA A 253 12.21 -0.22 -15.48
N THR A 254 11.37 0.45 -16.28
CA THR A 254 11.67 1.75 -16.90
C THR A 254 11.72 2.86 -15.85
N ALA A 255 10.69 2.96 -15.00
CA ALA A 255 10.57 4.00 -13.98
C ALA A 255 11.73 3.97 -12.99
N PHE A 256 12.24 2.79 -12.64
CA PHE A 256 13.37 2.59 -11.71
C PHE A 256 14.72 2.37 -12.39
N ARG A 257 14.78 2.36 -13.74
CA ARG A 257 16.00 2.12 -14.54
C ARG A 257 16.69 0.78 -14.26
N LEU A 258 15.91 -0.30 -14.21
CA LEU A 258 16.37 -1.68 -14.05
C LEU A 258 16.77 -2.25 -15.43
N ALA A 259 18.03 -2.04 -15.81
CA ALA A 259 18.53 -2.41 -17.13
C ALA A 259 18.39 -3.92 -17.41
N GLY A 260 17.87 -4.26 -18.60
CA GLY A 260 17.73 -5.65 -19.05
C GLY A 260 16.63 -6.44 -18.34
N ARG A 261 15.73 -5.81 -17.57
CA ARG A 261 14.61 -6.45 -16.87
C ARG A 261 13.27 -5.90 -17.34
N GLY A 262 12.17 -6.59 -17.01
CA GLY A 262 10.80 -6.14 -17.28
C GLY A 262 10.27 -6.39 -18.70
N ARG A 263 11.09 -6.91 -19.62
CA ARG A 263 10.66 -7.34 -20.97
C ARG A 263 11.23 -8.71 -21.32
N LEU A 264 10.47 -9.50 -22.07
CA LEU A 264 10.95 -10.75 -22.67
C LEU A 264 11.69 -10.41 -23.97
N ALA A 265 13.03 -10.51 -23.95
CA ALA A 265 13.87 -10.26 -25.11
C ALA A 265 15.16 -11.08 -25.02
N VAL A 266 15.75 -11.42 -26.17
CA VAL A 266 17.07 -12.06 -26.21
C VAL A 266 18.10 -11.12 -25.58
N GLY A 267 18.89 -11.64 -24.64
CA GLY A 267 19.89 -10.88 -23.88
C GLY A 267 19.35 -10.17 -22.62
N ALA A 268 18.04 -10.21 -22.35
CA ALA A 268 17.47 -9.77 -21.09
C ALA A 268 17.68 -10.81 -19.97
N TRP A 269 17.54 -10.38 -18.71
CA TRP A 269 17.52 -11.28 -17.57
C TRP A 269 16.29 -12.19 -17.62
N ALA A 270 16.47 -13.47 -17.32
CA ALA A 270 15.40 -14.46 -17.29
C ALA A 270 14.60 -14.39 -15.97
N ASP A 271 13.96 -13.25 -15.73
CA ASP A 271 12.95 -13.07 -14.67
C ASP A 271 11.57 -13.33 -15.27
N LEU A 272 11.01 -14.51 -15.02
CA LEU A 272 9.82 -15.00 -15.70
C LEU A 272 8.78 -15.45 -14.69
N VAL A 273 7.51 -15.29 -15.04
CA VAL A 273 6.40 -15.93 -14.34
C VAL A 273 5.58 -16.72 -15.36
N VAL A 274 5.27 -17.96 -15.03
CA VAL A 274 4.36 -18.82 -15.80
C VAL A 274 3.03 -18.84 -15.05
N LEU A 275 1.97 -18.43 -15.74
CA LEU A 275 0.63 -18.31 -15.19
C LEU A 275 -0.33 -19.22 -15.93
N ASP A 276 -1.21 -19.88 -15.18
CA ASP A 276 -2.45 -20.45 -15.71
C ASP A 276 -3.55 -19.39 -15.56
N ALA A 277 -3.88 -18.75 -16.69
CA ALA A 277 -4.88 -17.69 -16.73
C ALA A 277 -6.28 -18.16 -16.28
N ALA A 278 -6.62 -19.44 -16.48
CA ALA A 278 -7.93 -19.98 -16.09
C ALA A 278 -8.02 -20.27 -14.59
N ALA A 279 -6.88 -20.41 -13.91
CA ALA A 279 -6.80 -20.73 -12.48
C ALA A 279 -6.46 -19.52 -11.59
N LEU A 280 -6.45 -18.29 -12.13
CA LEU A 280 -6.13 -17.09 -11.37
C LEU A 280 -7.18 -16.82 -10.28
N GLU A 281 -6.75 -16.89 -9.02
CA GLU A 281 -7.53 -16.49 -7.85
C GLU A 281 -6.68 -15.68 -6.87
N ASP A 282 -7.29 -14.73 -6.15
CA ASP A 282 -6.59 -13.89 -5.19
C ASP A 282 -5.98 -14.71 -4.04
N GLY A 283 -6.69 -15.78 -3.60
CA GLY A 283 -6.30 -16.65 -2.48
C GLY A 283 -6.44 -15.97 -1.11
N SER A 284 -5.71 -14.89 -0.89
CA SER A 284 -5.68 -14.11 0.35
C SER A 284 -6.92 -13.23 0.53
N THR A 285 -7.51 -13.26 1.73
CA THR A 285 -8.66 -12.43 2.11
C THR A 285 -8.40 -11.68 3.41
N PHE A 286 -9.31 -10.78 3.82
CA PHE A 286 -9.20 -10.12 5.13
C PHE A 286 -9.34 -11.10 6.30
N ASP A 287 -10.05 -12.21 6.13
CA ASP A 287 -10.26 -13.21 7.19
C ASP A 287 -9.14 -14.26 7.20
N THR A 288 -8.63 -14.60 6.01
CA THR A 288 -7.57 -15.60 5.80
C THR A 288 -6.41 -15.02 4.99
N PRO A 289 -5.58 -14.15 5.59
CA PRO A 289 -4.61 -13.37 4.82
C PRO A 289 -3.37 -14.17 4.39
N HIS A 290 -2.93 -15.18 5.14
CA HIS A 290 -1.73 -15.96 4.84
C HIS A 290 -1.98 -17.09 3.82
N ARG A 291 -2.43 -16.73 2.60
CA ARG A 291 -2.65 -17.68 1.51
C ARG A 291 -2.09 -17.13 0.20
N TYR A 292 -1.32 -17.96 -0.51
CA TYR A 292 -0.83 -17.62 -1.85
C TYR A 292 -1.98 -17.57 -2.86
N PRO A 293 -1.87 -16.71 -3.89
CA PRO A 293 -2.83 -16.69 -4.99
C PRO A 293 -2.71 -17.97 -5.83
N GLY A 294 -3.80 -18.32 -6.51
CA GLY A 294 -3.85 -19.44 -7.46
C GLY A 294 -3.43 -19.01 -8.87
N GLY A 295 -3.11 -20.01 -9.70
CA GLY A 295 -2.73 -19.82 -11.10
C GLY A 295 -1.28 -19.36 -11.33
N VAL A 296 -0.47 -19.20 -10.27
CA VAL A 296 0.99 -19.00 -10.40
C VAL A 296 1.68 -20.37 -10.44
N CYS A 297 2.08 -20.83 -11.62
CA CYS A 297 2.67 -22.16 -11.80
C CYS A 297 4.14 -22.18 -11.39
N CYS A 298 4.93 -21.25 -11.92
CA CYS A 298 6.38 -21.20 -11.73
C CYS A 298 6.88 -19.77 -11.83
N THR A 299 7.90 -19.43 -11.05
CA THR A 299 8.63 -18.16 -11.14
C THR A 299 10.12 -18.43 -11.26
N LEU A 300 10.76 -17.81 -12.24
CA LEU A 300 12.20 -17.81 -12.43
C LEU A 300 12.74 -16.43 -12.09
N VAL A 301 13.87 -16.41 -11.41
CA VAL A 301 14.62 -15.19 -11.13
C VAL A 301 16.06 -15.44 -11.59
N ASN A 302 16.57 -14.58 -12.47
CA ASN A 302 17.88 -14.75 -13.09
C ASN A 302 18.07 -16.15 -13.75
N GLY A 303 17.01 -16.69 -14.35
CA GLY A 303 17.02 -17.99 -15.04
C GLY A 303 16.95 -19.23 -14.13
N GLN A 304 16.87 -19.05 -12.82
CA GLN A 304 16.75 -20.15 -11.86
C GLN A 304 15.34 -20.20 -11.28
N VAL A 305 14.80 -21.40 -11.09
CA VAL A 305 13.47 -21.61 -10.48
C VAL A 305 13.53 -21.15 -9.02
N ALA A 306 12.76 -20.11 -8.70
CA ALA A 306 12.64 -19.54 -7.36
C ALA A 306 11.36 -19.99 -6.66
N PHE A 307 10.30 -20.26 -7.44
CA PHE A 307 9.03 -20.77 -6.94
C PHE A 307 8.42 -21.75 -7.95
N ASP A 308 7.96 -22.91 -7.47
CA ASP A 308 7.37 -23.95 -8.31
C ASP A 308 6.38 -24.81 -7.51
N GLY A 309 5.17 -24.97 -8.03
CA GLY A 309 4.15 -25.83 -7.43
C GLY A 309 3.77 -25.46 -5.98
N GLY A 310 3.76 -24.16 -5.65
CA GLY A 310 3.43 -23.70 -4.29
C GLY A 310 4.63 -23.67 -3.32
N GLN A 311 5.83 -24.01 -3.77
CA GLN A 311 7.02 -24.12 -2.92
C GLN A 311 8.12 -23.17 -3.37
N HIS A 312 8.74 -22.51 -2.40
CA HIS A 312 9.98 -21.76 -2.62
C HIS A 312 11.14 -22.73 -2.87
N ARG A 313 12.03 -22.35 -3.77
CA ARG A 313 13.22 -23.13 -4.18
C ARG A 313 14.48 -22.31 -3.85
N GLU A 314 15.27 -22.01 -4.86
CA GLU A 314 16.48 -21.22 -4.74
C GLU A 314 16.17 -19.74 -4.44
N ARG A 315 17.17 -19.03 -3.93
CA ARG A 315 17.13 -17.56 -3.75
C ARG A 315 18.12 -16.87 -4.69
N PRO A 316 17.92 -16.92 -6.01
CA PRO A 316 18.89 -16.45 -7.00
C PRO A 316 18.89 -14.91 -7.18
N GLY A 317 18.23 -14.18 -6.27
CA GLY A 317 18.11 -12.72 -6.33
C GLY A 317 19.45 -12.00 -6.23
N ARG A 318 19.51 -10.79 -6.78
CA ARG A 318 20.71 -9.93 -6.79
C ARG A 318 20.37 -8.53 -6.32
N TRP A 319 21.38 -7.83 -5.81
CA TRP A 319 21.28 -6.39 -5.53
C TRP A 319 21.28 -5.62 -6.84
N LEU A 320 20.19 -4.90 -7.11
CA LEU A 320 20.06 -4.13 -8.34
C LEU A 320 20.63 -2.72 -8.16
N VAL A 321 21.47 -2.29 -9.11
CA VAL A 321 22.00 -0.92 -9.17
C VAL A 321 21.42 -0.22 -10.39
N ALA A 322 20.75 0.91 -10.18
CA ALA A 322 20.10 1.65 -11.25
C ALA A 322 21.05 2.00 -12.41
N GLY A 323 20.61 1.77 -13.64
CA GLY A 323 21.30 2.19 -14.86
C GLY A 323 22.58 1.43 -15.21
N ARG A 324 22.97 0.38 -14.48
CA ARG A 324 24.10 -0.48 -14.87
C ARG A 324 23.58 -1.86 -15.28
N PRO A 325 23.90 -2.35 -16.49
CA PRO A 325 23.83 -3.79 -16.73
C PRO A 325 24.81 -4.44 -15.75
N GLU A 326 24.29 -5.29 -14.86
CA GLU A 326 25.14 -6.13 -14.02
C GLU A 326 26.01 -7.02 -14.92
N ALA A 327 27.28 -7.17 -14.55
CA ALA A 327 28.20 -8.10 -15.19
C ALA A 327 27.84 -9.56 -14.88
#